data_AF-A0A1Z8X3G0-F1
#
_entry.id   AF-A0A1Z8X3G0-F1
#
_cell.length_a   1.000
_cell.length_b   1.000
_cell.length_c   1.000
_cell.angle_alpha   90.00
_cell.angle_beta   90.00
_cell.angle_gamma   90.00
#
_symmetry.space_group_name_H-M   'P 1'
#
loop_
_entity.id
_entity.type
_entity.pdbx_description
1 polymer ?
#
loop_
_entity_poly.entity_id
_entity_poly.type
_entity_poly.pdbx_seq_one_letter_code
_entity_poly.pdbx_strand_id
1 'polypeptide(L)'
;MILLKIPVNRLYVKGQRMSGKRQNGIFNLYNILTGKIMMRILLRNVVLKLLGLFIVFGNSLSLYAQGAVLDPNSESDKMIITRYIQTRGANFFRDNAISYRNEFQNLASNANDSELEMLSDPITIAIPDRKDVVEVIISDGDMVGVQYRTTGTHLGNLFGIPATGKSIDIQSVGFYKLEDGLIVESFEMADEAALLKQLGRWLPDRADGLVVVPSNTFPVREGSHILMDILAKPEESDTYTNKVRVSAYKSQIRPFNQIFDGRPYETYTRAGFYHLGISGNHYGAGDQGIGPSFRHDRNDKVSLIIAEDNVVMILFLLTGTDTKGLFGNDPSNNTVGAWEAGVHLFDQTTWKEGWWFGDDIGMMLQIGAPPEFMIY
;
A
#
# COMPACT_ATOMS: atom_id res chain seq x y z
N MET A 1 23.89 37.85 -8.49
CA MET A 1 24.76 38.57 -9.46
C MET A 1 25.63 37.54 -10.16
N ILE A 2 25.16 37.01 -11.29
CA ILE A 2 25.92 36.10 -12.17
C ILE A 2 25.78 36.68 -13.58
N LEU A 3 26.91 37.15 -14.12
CA LEU A 3 27.04 37.81 -15.42
C LEU A 3 27.28 36.77 -16.52
N LEU A 4 26.31 36.57 -17.41
CA LEU A 4 26.50 35.85 -18.68
C LEU A 4 26.80 36.88 -19.78
N LYS A 5 28.07 36.90 -20.23
CA LYS A 5 28.52 37.67 -21.41
C LYS A 5 28.15 36.90 -22.69
N ILE A 6 27.42 37.55 -23.59
CA ILE A 6 27.24 37.09 -24.98
C ILE A 6 28.02 38.06 -25.89
N PRO A 7 28.92 37.58 -26.77
CA PRO A 7 29.72 38.46 -27.62
C PRO A 7 28.92 38.97 -28.84
N VAL A 8 29.07 40.26 -29.13
CA VAL A 8 28.47 40.94 -30.30
C VAL A 8 29.41 40.79 -31.50
N ASN A 9 28.97 40.07 -32.54
CA ASN A 9 29.67 40.05 -33.82
C ASN A 9 29.36 41.32 -34.64
N ARG A 10 30.43 41.98 -35.10
CA ARG A 10 30.45 43.18 -35.94
C ARG A 10 29.92 42.88 -37.35
N LEU A 11 28.99 43.69 -37.84
CA LEU A 11 28.71 43.83 -39.27
C LEU A 11 29.32 45.15 -39.77
N TYR A 12 30.29 45.01 -40.67
CA TYR A 12 30.86 46.10 -41.47
C TYR A 12 29.98 46.32 -42.71
N VAL A 13 29.61 47.56 -43.00
CA VAL A 13 29.26 48.02 -44.36
C VAL A 13 29.99 49.33 -44.64
N LYS A 14 30.68 49.38 -45.78
CA LYS A 14 31.62 50.40 -46.22
C LYS A 14 30.97 51.23 -47.35
N GLY A 15 30.92 52.55 -47.17
CA GLY A 15 31.06 53.51 -48.28
C GLY A 15 29.80 54.22 -48.79
N GLN A 16 29.48 55.39 -48.23
CA GLN A 16 29.27 56.64 -48.99
C GLN A 16 29.32 57.85 -48.05
N ARG A 17 30.13 58.85 -48.42
CA ARG A 17 30.33 60.11 -47.68
C ARG A 17 29.14 61.03 -47.94
N MET A 18 28.43 61.44 -46.88
CA MET A 18 27.53 62.59 -46.90
C MET A 18 27.92 63.51 -45.74
N SER A 19 28.14 64.78 -46.08
CA SER A 19 28.62 65.84 -45.20
C SER A 19 27.55 66.35 -44.22
N GLY A 20 27.99 66.73 -43.02
CA GLY A 20 27.49 67.93 -42.33
C GLY A 20 26.06 67.90 -41.76
N LYS A 21 26.00 67.76 -40.43
CA LYS A 21 24.93 68.28 -39.54
C LYS A 21 23.49 67.78 -39.81
N ARG A 22 23.11 66.67 -39.15
CA ARG A 22 21.80 66.38 -38.51
C ARG A 22 21.59 64.86 -38.44
N GLN A 23 22.12 64.16 -37.41
CA GLN A 23 21.85 62.72 -37.23
C GLN A 23 21.70 62.23 -35.78
N ASN A 24 21.39 63.10 -34.80
CA ASN A 24 21.12 62.64 -33.43
C ASN A 24 19.65 62.25 -33.16
N GLY A 25 18.74 62.40 -34.14
CA GLY A 25 17.31 62.08 -33.97
C GLY A 25 16.87 60.71 -34.48
N ILE A 26 17.53 60.16 -35.51
CA ILE A 26 17.03 58.97 -36.23
C ILE A 26 17.55 57.65 -35.62
N PHE A 27 18.77 57.64 -35.08
CA PHE A 27 19.33 56.46 -34.42
C PHE A 27 18.64 56.10 -33.10
N ASN A 28 18.08 57.10 -32.41
CA ASN A 28 17.37 56.88 -31.14
C ASN A 28 15.96 56.33 -31.35
N LEU A 29 15.29 56.71 -32.46
CA LEU A 29 13.97 56.17 -32.80
C LEU A 29 14.05 54.70 -33.23
N TYR A 30 15.08 54.30 -33.98
CA TYR A 30 15.21 52.93 -34.49
C TYR A 30 15.43 51.90 -33.37
N ASN A 31 16.24 52.22 -32.35
CA ASN A 31 16.48 51.34 -31.20
C ASN A 31 15.28 51.26 -30.23
N ILE A 32 14.49 52.34 -30.12
CA ILE A 32 13.26 52.34 -29.31
C ILE A 32 12.14 51.57 -30.04
N LEU A 33 12.06 51.66 -31.37
CA LEU A 33 11.07 50.93 -32.17
C LEU A 33 11.38 49.43 -32.22
N THR A 34 12.64 49.03 -32.45
CA THR A 34 13.06 47.62 -32.45
C THR A 34 12.94 46.99 -31.07
N GLY A 35 13.28 47.71 -29.99
CA GLY A 35 13.08 47.24 -28.61
C GLY A 35 11.60 47.03 -28.24
N LYS A 36 10.71 47.94 -28.64
CA LYS A 36 9.26 47.80 -28.40
C LYS A 36 8.62 46.67 -29.22
N ILE A 37 9.09 46.45 -30.46
CA ILE A 37 8.62 45.36 -31.31
C ILE A 37 9.13 44.01 -30.78
N MET A 38 10.40 43.93 -30.37
CA MET A 38 10.98 42.71 -29.81
C MET A 38 10.35 42.35 -28.46
N MET A 39 10.05 43.33 -27.61
CA MET A 39 9.34 43.11 -26.34
C MET A 39 7.88 42.69 -26.55
N ARG A 40 7.19 43.21 -27.58
CA ARG A 40 5.85 42.73 -27.97
C ARG A 40 5.87 41.29 -28.50
N ILE A 41 6.90 40.90 -29.25
CA ILE A 41 7.05 39.52 -29.74
C ILE A 41 7.38 38.57 -28.59
N LEU A 42 8.25 38.97 -27.65
CA LEU A 42 8.56 38.18 -26.46
C LEU A 42 7.33 38.01 -25.57
N LEU A 43 6.59 39.09 -25.29
CA LEU A 43 5.35 39.04 -24.52
C LEU A 43 4.28 38.19 -25.22
N ARG A 44 4.15 38.29 -26.54
CA ARG A 44 3.22 37.46 -27.32
C ARG A 44 3.60 35.97 -27.27
N ASN A 45 4.88 35.64 -27.30
CA ASN A 45 5.35 34.25 -27.19
C ASN A 45 5.23 33.69 -25.77
N VAL A 46 5.38 34.51 -24.72
CA VAL A 46 5.11 34.11 -23.33
C VAL A 46 3.62 33.93 -23.09
N VAL A 47 2.78 34.82 -23.61
CA VAL A 47 1.31 34.70 -23.54
C VAL A 47 0.80 33.50 -24.35
N LEU A 48 1.36 33.21 -25.53
CA LEU A 48 1.02 32.02 -26.31
C LEU A 48 1.51 30.72 -25.66
N LYS A 49 2.65 30.72 -24.94
CA LYS A 49 3.08 29.57 -24.14
C LYS A 49 2.22 29.36 -22.89
N LEU A 50 1.76 30.44 -22.25
CA LEU A 50 0.81 30.36 -21.13
C LEU A 50 -0.58 29.90 -21.60
N LEU A 51 -1.07 30.39 -22.76
CA LEU A 51 -2.31 29.90 -23.38
C LEU A 51 -2.19 28.45 -23.86
N GLY A 52 -1.03 28.03 -24.38
CA GLY A 52 -0.76 26.63 -24.71
C GLY A 52 -0.76 25.73 -23.47
N LEU A 53 -0.24 26.20 -22.33
CA LEU A 53 -0.33 25.50 -21.05
C LEU A 53 -1.80 25.39 -20.58
N PHE A 54 -2.60 26.44 -20.75
CA PHE A 54 -4.03 26.43 -20.46
C PHE A 54 -4.85 25.53 -21.39
N ILE A 55 -4.44 25.30 -22.63
CA ILE A 55 -5.12 24.38 -23.56
C ILE A 55 -4.74 22.91 -23.28
N VAL A 56 -3.52 22.64 -22.81
CA VAL A 56 -3.11 21.31 -22.35
C VAL A 56 -3.80 20.93 -21.02
N PHE A 57 -4.02 21.91 -20.12
CA PHE A 57 -4.86 21.72 -18.93
C PHE A 57 -6.37 21.77 -19.22
N GLY A 58 -6.80 22.54 -20.23
CA GLY A 58 -8.21 22.71 -20.57
C GLY A 58 -8.84 21.48 -21.24
N ASN A 59 -8.05 20.72 -22.01
CA ASN A 59 -8.51 19.48 -22.64
C ASN A 59 -8.43 18.25 -21.73
N SER A 60 -7.78 18.34 -20.57
CA SER A 60 -7.84 17.31 -19.52
C SER A 60 -9.01 17.54 -18.55
N LEU A 61 -9.58 18.75 -18.49
CA LEU A 61 -10.75 19.03 -17.65
C LEU A 61 -12.12 18.72 -18.31
N SER A 62 -12.19 18.50 -19.62
CA SER A 62 -13.47 18.33 -20.33
C SER A 62 -13.86 16.89 -20.67
N LEU A 63 -13.12 15.89 -20.15
CA LEU A 63 -13.51 14.47 -20.19
C LEU A 63 -13.82 13.87 -18.81
N TYR A 64 -13.69 14.64 -17.74
CA TYR A 64 -14.05 14.23 -16.36
C TYR A 64 -15.44 14.73 -15.91
N ALA A 65 -16.25 15.23 -16.84
CA ALA A 65 -17.63 15.65 -16.55
C ALA A 65 -18.60 14.47 -16.71
N GLN A 66 -18.36 13.38 -15.99
CA GLN A 66 -19.32 12.31 -15.72
C GLN A 66 -18.87 11.55 -14.45
N GLY A 67 -19.33 12.02 -13.29
CA GLY A 67 -19.60 11.14 -12.14
C GLY A 67 -18.55 10.97 -11.03
N ALA A 68 -17.28 11.33 -11.19
CA ALA A 68 -16.30 11.16 -10.10
C ALA A 68 -16.16 12.44 -9.27
N VAL A 69 -16.73 12.44 -8.06
CA VAL A 69 -16.31 13.39 -7.01
C VAL A 69 -14.91 12.97 -6.60
N LEU A 70 -13.88 13.58 -7.18
CA LEU A 70 -12.52 13.39 -6.67
C LEU A 70 -12.46 14.00 -5.26
N ASP A 71 -12.13 13.17 -4.27
CA ASP A 71 -11.74 13.67 -2.95
C ASP A 71 -10.52 14.59 -3.15
N PRO A 72 -10.58 15.87 -2.79
CA PRO A 72 -9.49 16.82 -3.02
C PRO A 72 -8.15 16.40 -2.39
N ASN A 73 -8.15 15.45 -1.44
CA ASN A 73 -6.94 14.98 -0.76
C ASN A 73 -6.42 13.61 -1.24
N SER A 74 -7.16 12.84 -2.05
CA SER A 74 -6.83 11.44 -2.37
C SER A 74 -5.43 11.24 -2.98
N GLU A 75 -5.09 12.02 -4.01
CA GLU A 75 -3.77 11.95 -4.65
C GLU A 75 -2.65 12.44 -3.73
N SER A 76 -2.89 13.48 -2.93
CA SER A 76 -1.90 13.95 -1.95
C SER A 76 -1.65 12.91 -0.85
N ASP A 77 -2.69 12.23 -0.38
CA ASP A 77 -2.60 11.23 0.67
C ASP A 77 -1.87 9.98 0.17
N LYS A 78 -2.16 9.52 -1.06
CA LYS A 78 -1.37 8.48 -1.72
C LYS A 78 0.10 8.87 -1.86
N MET A 79 0.41 10.12 -2.18
CA MET A 79 1.80 10.60 -2.25
C MET A 79 2.49 10.62 -0.87
N ILE A 80 1.76 11.00 0.18
CA ILE A 80 2.27 10.98 1.57
C ILE A 80 2.60 9.55 1.98
N ILE A 81 1.67 8.60 1.78
CA ILE A 81 1.91 7.19 2.11
C ILE A 81 3.01 6.59 1.26
N THR A 82 3.06 6.88 -0.04
CA THR A 82 4.19 6.45 -0.90
C THR A 82 5.53 6.88 -0.33
N ARG A 83 5.64 8.14 0.11
CA ARG A 83 6.89 8.66 0.71
C ARG A 83 7.16 8.05 2.08
N TYR A 84 6.14 7.83 2.90
CA TYR A 84 6.29 7.12 4.17
C TYR A 84 6.81 5.70 3.95
N ILE A 85 6.22 4.91 3.05
CA ILE A 85 6.70 3.55 2.73
C ILE A 85 8.17 3.58 2.28
N GLN A 86 8.54 4.51 1.40
CA GLN A 86 9.92 4.59 0.87
C GLN A 86 10.97 5.06 1.89
N THR A 87 10.58 5.80 2.93
CA THR A 87 11.53 6.48 3.83
C THR A 87 11.41 6.08 5.30
N ARG A 88 10.27 5.50 5.69
CA ARG A 88 9.91 5.05 7.04
C ARG A 88 10.09 6.13 8.13
N GLY A 89 9.89 7.40 7.77
CA GLY A 89 10.07 8.54 8.66
C GLY A 89 8.93 8.68 9.68
N ALA A 90 9.25 8.84 10.97
CA ALA A 90 8.23 9.08 12.00
C ALA A 90 7.49 10.42 11.83
N ASN A 91 8.07 11.37 11.08
CA ASN A 91 7.50 12.70 10.82
C ASN A 91 6.21 12.69 9.97
N PHE A 92 5.78 11.54 9.45
CA PHE A 92 4.51 11.39 8.76
C PHE A 92 3.33 11.15 9.73
N PHE A 93 3.62 10.78 10.98
CA PHE A 93 2.59 10.50 11.99
C PHE A 93 2.26 11.74 12.81
N ARG A 94 1.00 11.84 13.21
CA ARG A 94 0.57 12.74 14.27
C ARG A 94 1.08 12.20 15.62
N ASP A 95 1.41 13.10 16.56
CA ASP A 95 1.98 12.73 17.87
C ASP A 95 1.13 11.71 18.67
N ASN A 96 -0.20 11.72 18.48
CA ASN A 96 -1.14 10.81 19.14
C ASN A 96 -1.74 9.78 18.19
N ALA A 97 -1.05 9.46 17.09
CA ALA A 97 -1.50 8.46 16.14
C ALA A 97 -1.64 7.08 16.82
N ILE A 98 -2.63 6.31 16.37
CA ILE A 98 -2.90 4.97 16.88
C ILE A 98 -2.37 3.96 15.87
N SER A 99 -1.37 3.17 16.27
CA SER A 99 -0.92 2.01 15.49
C SER A 99 -1.59 0.76 16.04
N TYR A 100 -2.57 0.24 15.31
CA TYR A 100 -3.28 -0.99 15.69
C TYR A 100 -2.42 -2.23 15.52
N ARG A 101 -1.54 -2.22 14.50
CA ARG A 101 -0.59 -3.30 14.22
C ARG A 101 0.61 -2.76 13.46
N ASN A 102 1.81 -3.24 13.83
CA ASN A 102 3.05 -2.95 13.12
C ASN A 102 3.46 -4.08 12.17
N GLU A 103 4.30 -3.78 11.17
CA GLU A 103 4.66 -4.73 10.09
C GLU A 103 5.21 -6.08 10.58
N PHE A 104 6.00 -6.10 11.67
CA PHE A 104 6.61 -7.29 12.27
C PHE A 104 5.99 -7.62 13.64
N GLN A 105 4.68 -7.47 13.78
CA GLN A 105 4.00 -7.57 15.06
C GLN A 105 4.22 -8.92 15.76
N ASN A 106 4.30 -10.06 15.05
CA ASN A 106 4.47 -11.34 15.73
C ASN A 106 5.87 -11.45 16.35
N LEU A 107 6.92 -11.15 15.59
CA LEU A 107 8.30 -11.07 16.07
C LEU A 107 8.44 -10.07 17.24
N ALA A 108 7.89 -8.87 17.09
CA ALA A 108 7.93 -7.85 18.14
C ALA A 108 7.21 -8.31 19.42
N SER A 109 6.02 -8.91 19.30
CA SER A 109 5.26 -9.38 20.47
C SER A 109 5.98 -10.53 21.17
N ASN A 110 6.63 -11.43 20.41
CA ASN A 110 7.45 -12.49 20.98
C ASN A 110 8.69 -11.93 21.71
N ALA A 111 9.25 -10.83 21.23
CA ALA A 111 10.43 -10.23 21.86
C ALA A 111 10.10 -9.41 23.12
N ASN A 112 8.96 -8.73 23.16
CA ASN A 112 8.57 -7.84 24.26
C ASN A 112 8.64 -8.51 25.64
N ASP A 113 9.06 -7.75 26.64
CA ASP A 113 9.17 -8.21 28.04
C ASP A 113 10.04 -9.49 28.16
N SER A 114 11.08 -9.61 27.34
CA SER A 114 12.06 -10.71 27.39
C SER A 114 13.48 -10.25 27.09
N GLU A 115 14.44 -11.17 27.20
CA GLU A 115 15.81 -10.95 26.79
C GLU A 115 15.96 -10.61 25.30
N LEU A 116 15.00 -11.01 24.46
CA LEU A 116 15.04 -10.75 23.02
C LEU A 116 14.81 -9.27 22.69
N GLU A 117 14.00 -8.56 23.49
CA GLU A 117 13.77 -7.11 23.33
C GLU A 117 15.08 -6.35 23.48
N MET A 118 15.88 -6.68 24.49
CA MET A 118 17.18 -6.05 24.73
C MET A 118 18.21 -6.32 23.62
N LEU A 119 18.04 -7.42 22.87
CA LEU A 119 18.89 -7.77 21.75
C LEU A 119 18.48 -7.08 20.45
N SER A 120 17.26 -6.57 20.37
CA SER A 120 16.68 -6.09 19.12
C SER A 120 17.30 -4.78 18.67
N ASP A 121 17.93 -4.78 17.50
CA ASP A 121 18.38 -3.55 16.87
C ASP A 121 17.20 -2.80 16.23
N PRO A 122 17.27 -1.46 16.12
CA PRO A 122 16.36 -0.72 15.25
C PRO A 122 16.39 -1.31 13.84
N ILE A 123 15.25 -1.31 13.13
CA ILE A 123 15.15 -1.88 11.78
C ILE A 123 16.16 -1.26 10.80
N THR A 124 16.50 0.02 10.97
CA THR A 124 17.52 0.72 10.18
C THR A 124 18.95 0.21 10.38
N ILE A 125 19.20 -0.56 11.43
CA ILE A 125 20.46 -1.25 11.72
C ILE A 125 20.34 -2.75 11.38
N ALA A 126 19.20 -3.37 11.71
CA ALA A 126 18.94 -4.78 11.40
C ALA A 126 18.92 -5.06 9.89
N ILE A 127 18.37 -4.12 9.10
CA ILE A 127 18.25 -4.20 7.64
C ILE A 127 18.65 -2.84 7.04
N PRO A 128 19.95 -2.49 7.03
CA PRO A 128 20.41 -1.13 6.76
C PRO A 128 20.29 -0.70 5.29
N ASP A 129 20.15 -1.66 4.38
CA ASP A 129 19.92 -1.47 2.94
C ASP A 129 18.46 -1.72 2.55
N ARG A 130 17.53 -1.67 3.52
CA ARG A 130 16.09 -1.85 3.30
C ARG A 130 15.58 -0.96 2.17
N LYS A 131 14.77 -1.55 1.29
CA LYS A 131 14.03 -0.85 0.24
C LYS A 131 12.61 -1.38 0.16
N ASP A 132 11.67 -0.46 0.24
CA ASP A 132 10.24 -0.74 0.11
C ASP A 132 9.74 -0.16 -1.21
N VAL A 133 9.12 -1.02 -2.03
CA VAL A 133 8.58 -0.67 -3.35
C VAL A 133 7.07 -0.83 -3.33
N VAL A 134 6.35 0.26 -3.57
CA VAL A 134 4.89 0.26 -3.73
C VAL A 134 4.50 -0.49 -5.00
N GLU A 135 3.66 -1.52 -4.86
CA GLU A 135 3.12 -2.32 -5.96
C GLU A 135 1.72 -1.85 -6.37
N VAL A 136 0.86 -1.62 -5.37
CA VAL A 136 -0.52 -1.12 -5.55
C VAL A 136 -0.80 -0.11 -4.45
N ILE A 137 -1.45 1.00 -4.78
CA ILE A 137 -1.91 1.99 -3.80
C ILE A 137 -3.26 2.57 -4.25
N ILE A 138 -4.21 2.66 -3.32
CA ILE A 138 -5.53 3.25 -3.55
C ILE A 138 -5.96 4.09 -2.36
N SER A 139 -6.90 5.01 -2.59
CA SER A 139 -7.54 5.83 -1.58
C SER A 139 -9.06 5.78 -1.68
N ASP A 140 -9.74 5.88 -0.54
CA ASP A 140 -11.19 5.93 -0.45
C ASP A 140 -11.56 6.78 0.77
N GLY A 141 -11.93 8.04 0.53
CA GLY A 141 -12.03 9.05 1.59
C GLY A 141 -10.67 9.34 2.22
N ASP A 142 -10.63 9.34 3.56
CA ASP A 142 -9.44 9.59 4.38
C ASP A 142 -8.54 8.34 4.58
N MET A 143 -8.89 7.23 3.94
CA MET A 143 -8.16 5.96 4.03
C MET A 143 -7.31 5.72 2.79
N VAL A 144 -6.06 5.30 3.01
CA VAL A 144 -5.14 4.84 1.98
C VAL A 144 -4.73 3.40 2.26
N GLY A 145 -4.91 2.52 1.28
CA GLY A 145 -4.40 1.15 1.32
C GLY A 145 -3.23 0.99 0.35
N VAL A 146 -2.23 0.21 0.78
CA VAL A 146 -1.02 -0.04 -0.01
C VAL A 146 -0.60 -1.50 0.08
N GLN A 147 -0.26 -2.07 -1.06
CA GLN A 147 0.53 -3.30 -1.18
C GLN A 147 1.94 -2.92 -1.61
N TYR A 148 2.94 -3.44 -0.92
CA TYR A 148 4.34 -3.14 -1.21
C TYR A 148 5.24 -4.34 -0.95
N ARG A 149 6.46 -4.27 -1.50
CA ARG A 149 7.48 -5.30 -1.39
C ARG A 149 8.71 -4.74 -0.67
N THR A 150 9.19 -5.46 0.34
CA THR A 150 10.31 -5.07 1.20
C THR A 150 11.50 -5.96 0.88
N THR A 151 12.63 -5.35 0.52
CA THR A 151 13.90 -6.05 0.25
C THR A 151 15.02 -5.50 1.11
N GLY A 152 16.08 -6.28 1.35
CA GLY A 152 17.27 -5.83 2.08
C GLY A 152 18.16 -6.98 2.49
N THR A 153 19.12 -6.72 3.38
CA THR A 153 20.07 -7.68 3.91
C THR A 153 20.04 -7.65 5.43
N HIS A 154 19.85 -8.80 6.07
CA HIS A 154 19.80 -8.92 7.52
C HIS A 154 21.21 -8.88 8.14
N LEU A 155 21.59 -7.71 8.67
CA LEU A 155 22.95 -7.38 9.14
C LEU A 155 23.05 -7.01 10.62
N GLY A 156 21.93 -6.72 11.29
CA GLY A 156 21.85 -6.55 12.74
C GLY A 156 20.98 -7.62 13.38
N ASN A 157 20.72 -7.50 14.68
CA ASN A 157 19.82 -8.39 15.39
C ASN A 157 18.35 -7.98 15.15
N LEU A 158 17.53 -8.91 14.66
CA LEU A 158 16.11 -8.68 14.38
C LEU A 158 15.25 -9.48 15.37
N PHE A 159 14.73 -8.82 16.40
CA PHE A 159 13.83 -9.43 17.39
C PHE A 159 14.41 -10.68 18.08
N GLY A 160 15.70 -10.65 18.40
CA GLY A 160 16.42 -11.78 18.99
C GLY A 160 17.08 -12.71 17.96
N ILE A 161 16.83 -12.54 16.67
CA ILE A 161 17.50 -13.28 15.60
C ILE A 161 18.84 -12.60 15.28
N PRO A 162 20.00 -13.24 15.52
CA PRO A 162 21.28 -12.63 15.18
C PRO A 162 21.44 -12.48 13.67
N ALA A 163 22.17 -11.43 13.25
CA ALA A 163 22.50 -11.14 11.87
C ALA A 163 22.91 -12.40 11.10
N THR A 164 22.22 -12.69 9.99
CA THR A 164 22.46 -13.88 9.18
C THR A 164 23.27 -13.59 7.92
N GLY A 165 23.39 -12.31 7.54
CA GLY A 165 23.98 -11.89 6.27
C GLY A 165 23.16 -12.28 5.04
N LYS A 166 21.94 -12.82 5.22
CA LYS A 166 21.07 -13.23 4.12
C LYS A 166 20.21 -12.06 3.65
N SER A 167 19.91 -12.07 2.35
CA SER A 167 18.95 -11.15 1.78
C SER A 167 17.51 -11.56 2.13
N ILE A 168 16.66 -10.55 2.26
CA ILE A 168 15.21 -10.69 2.45
C ILE A 168 14.48 -10.11 1.26
N ASP A 169 13.32 -10.67 0.96
CA ASP A 169 12.41 -10.24 -0.08
C ASP A 169 10.98 -10.69 0.25
N ILE A 170 10.19 -9.81 0.85
CA ILE A 170 8.90 -10.14 1.47
C ILE A 170 7.79 -9.19 1.00
N GLN A 171 6.56 -9.71 0.96
CA GLN A 171 5.37 -8.91 0.67
C GLN A 171 4.85 -8.24 1.93
N SER A 172 4.15 -7.12 1.76
CA SER A 172 3.58 -6.35 2.86
C SER A 172 2.33 -5.62 2.41
N VAL A 173 1.45 -5.33 3.38
CA VAL A 173 0.26 -4.50 3.21
C VAL A 173 0.18 -3.49 4.33
N GLY A 174 -0.37 -2.31 4.02
CA GLY A 174 -0.63 -1.26 4.98
C GLY A 174 -1.95 -0.55 4.71
N PHE A 175 -2.61 -0.12 5.78
CA PHE A 175 -3.79 0.73 5.73
C PHE A 175 -3.58 1.91 6.68
N TYR A 176 -3.81 3.11 6.18
CA TYR A 176 -3.53 4.35 6.89
C TYR A 176 -4.72 5.27 6.79
N LYS A 177 -5.10 5.85 7.93
CA LYS A 177 -6.02 6.99 7.96
C LYS A 177 -5.22 8.28 8.02
N LEU A 178 -5.56 9.25 7.20
CA LEU A 178 -4.90 10.56 7.18
C LEU A 178 -5.86 11.67 7.58
N GLU A 179 -5.35 12.63 8.33
CA GLU A 179 -6.03 13.88 8.64
C GLU A 179 -5.02 15.01 8.61
N ASP A 180 -5.32 16.08 7.86
CA ASP A 180 -4.44 17.24 7.67
C ASP A 180 -3.02 16.87 7.19
N GLY A 181 -2.92 15.86 6.32
CA GLY A 181 -1.66 15.39 5.75
C GLY A 181 -0.76 14.61 6.70
N LEU A 182 -1.29 14.14 7.84
CA LEU A 182 -0.60 13.30 8.81
C LEU A 182 -1.35 11.97 9.01
N ILE A 183 -0.59 10.90 9.19
CA ILE A 183 -1.13 9.59 9.56
C ILE A 183 -1.63 9.66 11.01
N VAL A 184 -2.91 9.32 11.20
CA VAL A 184 -3.56 9.30 12.53
C VAL A 184 -3.90 7.89 13.01
N GLU A 185 -4.08 6.95 12.09
CA GLU A 185 -4.26 5.53 12.39
C GLU A 185 -3.46 4.69 11.40
N SER A 186 -2.85 3.59 11.85
CA SER A 186 -2.14 2.65 10.99
C SER A 186 -2.37 1.19 11.34
N PHE A 187 -2.37 0.36 10.29
CA PHE A 187 -2.25 -1.08 10.37
C PHE A 187 -1.28 -1.56 9.30
N GLU A 188 -0.27 -2.33 9.69
CA GLU A 188 0.73 -2.89 8.79
C GLU A 188 0.91 -4.39 9.03
N MET A 189 1.21 -5.13 7.98
CA MET A 189 1.56 -6.54 8.05
C MET A 189 2.61 -6.86 6.98
N ALA A 190 3.72 -7.47 7.40
CA ALA A 190 4.74 -8.02 6.52
C ALA A 190 4.72 -9.56 6.57
N ASP A 191 5.18 -10.21 5.51
CA ASP A 191 5.21 -11.67 5.39
C ASP A 191 6.34 -12.24 6.28
N GLU A 192 6.09 -12.28 7.58
CA GLU A 192 7.02 -12.76 8.61
C GLU A 192 7.38 -14.25 8.41
N ALA A 193 6.47 -15.04 7.84
CA ALA A 193 6.74 -16.42 7.48
C ALA A 193 7.79 -16.53 6.36
N ALA A 194 7.64 -15.75 5.28
CA ALA A 194 8.65 -15.66 4.23
C ALA A 194 9.99 -15.14 4.79
N LEU A 195 9.95 -14.12 5.65
CA LEU A 195 11.13 -13.56 6.31
C LEU A 195 11.89 -14.66 7.08
N LEU A 196 11.24 -15.34 8.02
CA LEU A 196 11.85 -16.40 8.83
C LEU A 196 12.43 -17.52 7.97
N LYS A 197 11.69 -17.95 6.93
CA LYS A 197 12.16 -18.97 5.98
C LYS A 197 13.41 -18.53 5.24
N GLN A 198 13.47 -17.30 4.72
CA GLN A 198 14.64 -16.77 4.02
C GLN A 198 15.85 -16.63 4.95
N LEU A 199 15.62 -16.23 6.20
CA LEU A 199 16.66 -16.19 7.22
C LEU A 199 17.14 -17.61 7.62
N GLY A 200 16.34 -18.65 7.34
CA GLY A 200 16.58 -20.02 7.80
C GLY A 200 16.47 -20.11 9.32
N ARG A 201 15.47 -19.42 9.87
CA ARG A 201 15.24 -19.24 11.30
C ARG A 201 13.79 -19.55 11.61
N TRP A 202 13.55 -19.78 12.89
CA TRP A 202 12.21 -19.82 13.46
C TRP A 202 11.99 -18.60 14.36
N LEU A 203 10.75 -18.41 14.83
CA LEU A 203 10.46 -17.50 15.91
C LEU A 203 11.42 -17.82 17.09
N PRO A 204 12.19 -16.84 17.60
CA PRO A 204 13.18 -17.11 18.64
C PRO A 204 12.55 -17.63 19.93
N ASP A 205 13.18 -18.64 20.53
CA ASP A 205 12.79 -19.12 21.85
C ASP A 205 13.03 -18.05 22.91
N ARG A 206 12.07 -17.92 23.82
CA ARG A 206 12.21 -17.10 25.03
C ARG A 206 12.77 -17.93 26.17
N ALA A 207 13.61 -17.34 27.02
CA ALA A 207 14.17 -18.00 28.19
C ALA A 207 13.09 -18.43 29.22
N ASP A 208 11.95 -17.74 29.23
CA ASP A 208 10.79 -18.07 30.06
C ASP A 208 9.86 -19.16 29.46
N GLY A 209 10.10 -19.57 28.21
CA GLY A 209 9.32 -20.58 27.50
C GLY A 209 7.90 -20.16 27.13
N LEU A 210 7.55 -18.86 27.21
CA LEU A 210 6.23 -18.38 26.85
C LEU A 210 6.00 -18.37 25.33
N VAL A 211 4.77 -18.66 24.90
CA VAL A 211 4.30 -18.44 23.53
C VAL A 211 3.39 -17.22 23.52
N VAL A 212 3.77 -16.18 22.79
CA VAL A 212 3.04 -14.90 22.75
C VAL A 212 2.23 -14.80 21.46
N VAL A 213 0.90 -14.87 21.60
CA VAL A 213 -0.03 -14.55 20.50
C VAL A 213 -0.33 -13.04 20.54
N PRO A 214 -0.07 -12.27 19.47
CA PRO A 214 -0.42 -10.85 19.45
C PRO A 214 -1.92 -10.60 19.65
N SER A 215 -2.25 -9.51 20.33
CA SER A 215 -3.64 -9.10 20.50
C SER A 215 -4.25 -8.56 19.20
N ASN A 216 -5.52 -8.88 18.96
CA ASN A 216 -6.29 -8.35 17.84
C ASN A 216 -7.02 -7.08 18.29
N THR A 217 -6.37 -5.92 18.14
CA THR A 217 -6.83 -4.64 18.69
C THR A 217 -7.55 -3.73 17.69
N PHE A 218 -7.41 -3.96 16.37
CA PHE A 218 -8.15 -3.19 15.37
C PHE A 218 -9.65 -3.52 15.44
N PRO A 219 -10.55 -2.54 15.63
CA PRO A 219 -11.98 -2.71 15.46
C PRO A 219 -12.40 -3.53 14.23
N VAL A 220 -13.32 -4.47 14.44
CA VAL A 220 -13.95 -5.30 13.40
C VAL A 220 -15.46 -5.38 13.60
N ARG A 221 -16.20 -5.61 12.52
CA ARG A 221 -17.64 -5.88 12.52
C ARG A 221 -17.95 -7.10 11.67
N GLU A 222 -19.10 -7.73 11.93
CA GLU A 222 -19.63 -8.78 11.06
C GLU A 222 -19.65 -8.29 9.60
N GLY A 223 -19.12 -9.10 8.66
CA GLY A 223 -19.05 -8.72 7.25
C GLY A 223 -20.43 -8.37 6.66
N SER A 224 -21.49 -9.00 7.16
CA SER A 224 -22.88 -8.68 6.78
C SER A 224 -23.29 -7.25 7.13
N HIS A 225 -22.85 -6.71 8.26
CA HIS A 225 -23.14 -5.34 8.63
C HIS A 225 -22.40 -4.35 7.74
N ILE A 226 -21.15 -4.64 7.37
CA ILE A 226 -20.40 -3.83 6.42
C ILE A 226 -21.08 -3.83 5.05
N LEU A 227 -21.54 -4.98 4.57
CA LEU A 227 -22.30 -5.07 3.33
C LEU A 227 -23.57 -4.22 3.36
N MET A 228 -24.33 -4.28 4.46
CA MET A 228 -25.55 -3.48 4.62
C MET A 228 -25.26 -1.97 4.58
N ASP A 229 -24.18 -1.52 5.22
CA ASP A 229 -23.80 -0.10 5.22
C ASP A 229 -23.45 0.39 3.81
N ILE A 230 -22.78 -0.45 3.00
CA ILE A 230 -22.48 -0.15 1.60
C ILE A 230 -23.78 -0.08 0.79
N LEU A 231 -24.65 -1.08 0.92
CA LEU A 231 -25.92 -1.14 0.17
C LEU A 231 -26.90 0.00 0.54
N ALA A 232 -26.77 0.57 1.74
CA ALA A 232 -27.57 1.72 2.18
C ALA A 232 -27.21 3.02 1.45
N LYS A 233 -26.07 3.07 0.75
CA LYS A 233 -25.58 4.24 -0.01
C LYS A 233 -25.22 3.82 -1.43
N PRO A 234 -26.22 3.51 -2.27
CA PRO A 234 -25.96 3.01 -3.61
C PRO A 234 -25.36 4.08 -4.52
N GLU A 235 -24.42 3.65 -5.36
CA GLU A 235 -23.79 4.48 -6.39
C GLU A 235 -23.80 3.74 -7.73
N GLU A 236 -24.04 4.46 -8.83
CA GLU A 236 -23.99 3.90 -10.18
C GLU A 236 -22.54 3.94 -10.70
N SER A 237 -21.72 2.99 -10.27
CA SER A 237 -20.34 2.83 -10.75
C SER A 237 -19.87 1.39 -10.73
N ASP A 238 -18.87 1.08 -11.57
CA ASP A 238 -18.17 -0.21 -11.55
C ASP A 238 -17.43 -0.39 -10.21
N THR A 239 -16.78 0.66 -9.70
CA THR A 239 -16.08 0.66 -8.41
C THR A 239 -17.00 0.27 -7.25
N TYR A 240 -18.21 0.87 -7.18
CA TYR A 240 -19.21 0.50 -6.19
C TYR A 240 -19.65 -0.97 -6.35
N THR A 241 -19.92 -1.39 -7.58
CA THR A 241 -20.32 -2.78 -7.89
C THR A 241 -19.25 -3.79 -7.44
N ASN A 242 -17.98 -3.46 -7.65
CA ASN A 242 -16.83 -4.28 -7.24
C ASN A 242 -16.69 -4.32 -5.72
N LYS A 243 -16.83 -3.17 -5.04
CA LYS A 243 -16.82 -3.08 -3.58
C LYS A 243 -17.93 -3.93 -2.96
N VAL A 244 -19.16 -3.87 -3.51
CA VAL A 244 -20.28 -4.73 -3.10
C VAL A 244 -19.96 -6.21 -3.32
N ARG A 245 -19.36 -6.58 -4.45
CA ARG A 245 -19.01 -7.98 -4.76
C ARG A 245 -17.99 -8.55 -3.76
N VAL A 246 -16.93 -7.81 -3.45
CA VAL A 246 -15.93 -8.23 -2.44
C VAL A 246 -16.54 -8.29 -1.04
N SER A 247 -17.32 -7.27 -0.65
CA SER A 247 -18.01 -7.24 0.65
C SER A 247 -18.99 -8.41 0.80
N ALA A 248 -19.77 -8.71 -0.25
CA ALA A 248 -20.70 -9.83 -0.26
C ALA A 248 -19.98 -11.18 -0.14
N TYR A 249 -18.77 -11.32 -0.69
CA TYR A 249 -17.96 -12.53 -0.54
C TYR A 249 -17.55 -12.79 0.92
N LYS A 250 -17.40 -11.72 1.72
CA LYS A 250 -17.06 -11.76 3.16
C LYS A 250 -18.25 -11.66 4.11
N SER A 251 -19.45 -11.49 3.57
CA SER A 251 -20.68 -11.43 4.34
C SER A 251 -21.17 -12.85 4.71
N GLN A 252 -22.16 -12.98 5.60
CA GLN A 252 -22.99 -14.18 5.72
C GLN A 252 -24.29 -14.06 4.90
N ILE A 253 -24.65 -12.84 4.50
CA ILE A 253 -25.77 -12.53 3.62
C ILE A 253 -25.28 -12.54 2.17
N ARG A 254 -26.03 -13.17 1.27
CA ARG A 254 -25.78 -13.19 -0.18
C ARG A 254 -26.93 -12.48 -0.91
N PRO A 255 -26.72 -11.26 -1.43
CA PRO A 255 -27.63 -10.65 -2.38
C PRO A 255 -27.85 -11.58 -3.58
N PHE A 256 -29.04 -11.52 -4.21
CA PHE A 256 -29.42 -12.46 -5.29
C PHE A 256 -28.43 -12.51 -6.46
N ASN A 257 -27.77 -11.39 -6.78
CA ASN A 257 -26.76 -11.27 -7.84
C ASN A 257 -25.30 -11.45 -7.34
N GLN A 258 -25.11 -11.86 -6.09
CA GLN A 258 -23.81 -12.06 -5.44
C GLN A 258 -23.74 -13.44 -4.79
N ILE A 259 -24.13 -14.46 -5.55
CA ILE A 259 -24.00 -15.88 -5.18
C ILE A 259 -22.73 -16.41 -5.82
N PHE A 260 -21.90 -17.08 -5.02
CA PHE A 260 -20.59 -17.58 -5.44
C PHE A 260 -20.57 -19.10 -5.37
N ASP A 261 -20.32 -19.75 -6.51
CA ASP A 261 -20.03 -21.18 -6.58
C ASP A 261 -18.50 -21.36 -6.63
N GLY A 262 -17.87 -21.30 -5.46
CA GLY A 262 -16.42 -21.32 -5.32
C GLY A 262 -15.78 -19.93 -5.36
N ARG A 263 -14.61 -19.84 -5.98
CA ARG A 263 -13.83 -18.59 -6.05
C ARG A 263 -14.39 -17.70 -7.15
N PRO A 264 -14.76 -16.43 -6.84
CA PRO A 264 -15.43 -15.56 -7.80
C PRO A 264 -14.49 -14.85 -8.78
N TYR A 265 -13.18 -15.12 -8.70
CA TYR A 265 -12.14 -14.48 -9.47
C TYR A 265 -11.45 -15.46 -10.42
N GLU A 266 -11.03 -14.96 -11.59
CA GLU A 266 -10.41 -15.80 -12.63
C GLU A 266 -9.03 -16.33 -12.23
N THR A 267 -8.22 -15.49 -11.59
CA THR A 267 -6.85 -15.82 -11.18
C THR A 267 -6.69 -15.72 -9.66
N TYR A 268 -6.10 -16.76 -9.07
CA TYR A 268 -5.72 -16.81 -7.66
C TYR A 268 -4.21 -16.64 -7.51
N THR A 269 -3.75 -15.40 -7.36
CA THR A 269 -2.31 -15.09 -7.42
C THR A 269 -1.59 -15.40 -6.12
N ARG A 270 -2.26 -15.22 -4.97
CA ARG A 270 -1.71 -15.57 -3.65
C ARG A 270 -2.81 -16.07 -2.74
N ALA A 271 -2.53 -17.16 -2.03
CA ALA A 271 -3.39 -17.64 -0.97
C ALA A 271 -3.22 -16.85 0.31
N GLY A 272 -4.28 -16.68 1.12
CA GLY A 272 -4.21 -15.96 2.39
C GLY A 272 -3.09 -16.51 3.28
N PHE A 273 -3.28 -17.73 3.79
CA PHE A 273 -2.28 -18.48 4.54
C PHE A 273 -1.39 -19.29 3.58
N TYR A 274 -0.58 -18.57 2.82
CA TYR A 274 0.21 -19.13 1.71
C TYR A 274 1.21 -20.17 2.21
N HIS A 275 1.96 -19.84 3.27
CA HIS A 275 3.03 -20.69 3.77
C HIS A 275 2.46 -21.88 4.52
N LEU A 276 1.41 -21.69 5.32
CA LEU A 276 0.69 -22.82 5.94
C LEU A 276 0.08 -23.76 4.92
N GLY A 277 -0.44 -23.23 3.82
CA GLY A 277 -0.95 -24.04 2.72
C GLY A 277 0.14 -24.89 2.07
N ILE A 278 1.34 -24.33 1.86
CA ILE A 278 2.49 -25.07 1.32
C ILE A 278 2.92 -26.17 2.27
N SER A 279 3.08 -25.85 3.55
CA SER A 279 3.44 -26.82 4.59
C SER A 279 2.41 -27.94 4.71
N GLY A 280 1.13 -27.59 4.79
CA GLY A 280 0.05 -28.58 4.84
C GLY A 280 0.07 -29.52 3.63
N ASN A 281 0.31 -29.00 2.42
CA ASN A 281 0.48 -29.85 1.23
C ASN A 281 1.71 -30.76 1.33
N HIS A 282 2.84 -30.25 1.85
CA HIS A 282 4.05 -31.04 2.06
C HIS A 282 3.80 -32.24 2.99
N TYR A 283 3.01 -32.05 4.05
CA TYR A 283 2.64 -33.10 4.99
C TYR A 283 1.43 -33.95 4.57
N GLY A 284 0.89 -33.75 3.37
CA GLY A 284 -0.26 -34.51 2.86
C GLY A 284 -1.60 -34.12 3.50
N ALA A 285 -1.68 -32.96 4.14
CA ALA A 285 -2.86 -32.41 4.82
C ALA A 285 -3.43 -31.16 4.11
N GLY A 286 -3.25 -31.07 2.79
CA GLY A 286 -3.74 -29.95 1.98
C GLY A 286 -5.26 -29.77 1.97
N ASP A 287 -5.99 -30.83 2.28
CA ASP A 287 -7.46 -30.83 2.44
C ASP A 287 -7.93 -30.33 3.81
N GLN A 288 -7.02 -30.09 4.75
CA GLN A 288 -7.28 -29.55 6.10
C GLN A 288 -7.04 -28.04 6.19
N GLY A 289 -7.32 -27.31 5.10
CA GLY A 289 -7.23 -25.85 5.09
C GLY A 289 -8.37 -25.15 5.84
N ILE A 290 -8.34 -23.82 5.85
CA ILE A 290 -9.31 -22.97 6.57
C ILE A 290 -10.78 -23.32 6.28
N GLY A 291 -11.14 -23.51 5.01
CA GLY A 291 -12.54 -23.77 4.62
C GLY A 291 -13.11 -25.04 5.27
N PRO A 292 -12.46 -26.20 5.10
CA PRO A 292 -12.85 -27.45 5.76
C PRO A 292 -12.81 -27.41 7.29
N SER A 293 -11.79 -26.78 7.88
CA SER A 293 -11.57 -26.80 9.33
C SER A 293 -12.49 -25.85 10.11
N PHE A 294 -12.83 -24.69 9.54
CA PHE A 294 -13.74 -23.71 10.19
C PHE A 294 -15.17 -23.77 9.64
N ARG A 295 -15.54 -24.85 8.94
CA ARG A 295 -16.80 -24.95 8.19
C ARG A 295 -18.06 -24.62 9.01
N HIS A 296 -18.03 -24.86 10.32
CA HIS A 296 -19.21 -24.76 11.18
C HIS A 296 -19.46 -23.36 11.74
N ASP A 297 -18.41 -22.58 11.95
CA ASP A 297 -18.49 -21.31 12.69
C ASP A 297 -17.58 -20.21 12.14
N ARG A 298 -16.97 -20.42 10.96
CA ARG A 298 -16.16 -19.40 10.30
C ARG A 298 -16.89 -18.07 10.22
N ASN A 299 -16.20 -17.02 10.63
CA ASN A 299 -16.68 -15.66 10.53
C ASN A 299 -15.54 -14.71 10.13
N ASP A 300 -15.70 -14.08 8.96
CA ASP A 300 -14.78 -13.09 8.41
C ASP A 300 -15.23 -11.70 8.90
N LYS A 301 -14.67 -11.24 10.03
CA LYS A 301 -15.04 -9.96 10.65
C LYS A 301 -14.27 -8.83 9.99
N VAL A 302 -14.95 -8.01 9.20
CA VAL A 302 -14.35 -6.96 8.38
C VAL A 302 -14.03 -5.74 9.23
N SER A 303 -12.79 -5.26 9.11
CA SER A 303 -12.34 -3.99 9.70
C SER A 303 -12.53 -2.85 8.72
N LEU A 304 -12.06 -3.04 7.49
CA LEU A 304 -12.01 -2.02 6.46
C LEU A 304 -12.26 -2.62 5.08
N ILE A 305 -12.95 -1.87 4.22
CA ILE A 305 -13.01 -2.12 2.79
C ILE A 305 -12.98 -0.78 2.05
N ILE A 306 -12.02 -0.65 1.13
CA ILE A 306 -11.82 0.55 0.31
C ILE A 306 -11.77 0.16 -1.17
N ALA A 307 -12.22 1.06 -2.05
CA ALA A 307 -12.19 0.82 -3.48
C ALA A 307 -11.88 2.11 -4.25
N GLU A 308 -11.03 1.99 -5.25
CA GLU A 308 -10.69 3.07 -6.19
C GLU A 308 -10.58 2.45 -7.58
N ASP A 309 -11.24 3.06 -8.56
CA ASP A 309 -11.26 2.58 -9.94
C ASP A 309 -11.59 1.08 -10.04
N ASN A 310 -10.62 0.27 -10.49
CA ASN A 310 -10.75 -1.16 -10.71
C ASN A 310 -10.09 -2.01 -9.62
N VAL A 311 -9.74 -1.41 -8.47
CA VAL A 311 -9.09 -2.09 -7.36
C VAL A 311 -9.96 -2.03 -6.11
N VAL A 312 -10.10 -3.17 -5.42
CA VAL A 312 -10.72 -3.23 -4.08
C VAL A 312 -9.73 -3.83 -3.11
N MET A 313 -9.52 -3.16 -1.98
CA MET A 313 -8.78 -3.71 -0.85
C MET A 313 -9.70 -3.95 0.35
N ILE A 314 -9.46 -5.03 1.08
CA ILE A 314 -10.24 -5.40 2.26
C ILE A 314 -9.30 -5.91 3.36
N LEU A 315 -9.58 -5.53 4.61
CA LEU A 315 -8.92 -6.05 5.81
C LEU A 315 -9.97 -6.69 6.71
N PHE A 316 -9.73 -7.92 7.13
CA PHE A 316 -10.65 -8.65 8.00
C PHE A 316 -9.89 -9.56 8.96
N LEU A 317 -10.49 -9.80 10.13
CA LEU A 317 -10.08 -10.81 11.08
C LEU A 317 -10.89 -12.07 10.79
N LEU A 318 -10.23 -13.08 10.23
CA LEU A 318 -10.84 -14.39 10.05
C LEU A 318 -10.86 -15.11 11.39
N THR A 319 -12.04 -15.56 11.82
CA THR A 319 -12.24 -16.30 13.07
C THR A 319 -12.94 -17.63 12.81
N GLY A 320 -12.65 -18.63 13.65
CA GLY A 320 -13.33 -19.93 13.63
C GLY A 320 -12.76 -20.87 14.68
N THR A 321 -13.44 -21.99 14.93
CA THR A 321 -12.97 -23.02 15.87
C THR A 321 -12.23 -24.12 15.13
N ASP A 322 -10.99 -24.37 15.53
CA ASP A 322 -10.14 -25.41 14.95
C ASP A 322 -10.54 -26.81 15.47
N THR A 323 -11.60 -27.35 14.87
CA THR A 323 -12.19 -28.64 15.27
C THR A 323 -11.62 -29.85 14.53
N LYS A 324 -10.90 -29.63 13.43
CA LYS A 324 -10.39 -30.71 12.56
C LYS A 324 -8.87 -30.76 12.43
N GLY A 325 -8.17 -29.79 13.01
CA GLY A 325 -6.77 -29.57 12.72
C GLY A 325 -6.63 -28.64 11.53
N LEU A 326 -5.67 -27.73 11.63
CA LEU A 326 -5.30 -26.85 10.53
C LEU A 326 -3.99 -27.32 9.90
N PHE A 327 -4.05 -27.59 8.60
CA PHE A 327 -2.91 -27.93 7.77
C PHE A 327 -2.10 -29.15 8.27
N GLY A 328 -2.75 -30.11 8.92
CA GLY A 328 -2.08 -31.34 9.41
C GLY A 328 -1.62 -31.28 10.86
N ASN A 329 -1.89 -30.19 11.57
CA ASN A 329 -1.74 -30.13 13.02
C ASN A 329 -2.93 -30.80 13.71
N ASP A 330 -2.74 -31.29 14.94
CA ASP A 330 -3.83 -31.77 15.77
C ASP A 330 -4.84 -30.63 16.06
N PRO A 331 -6.15 -30.92 16.12
CA PRO A 331 -7.16 -29.92 16.43
C PRO A 331 -6.91 -29.31 17.81
N SER A 332 -6.69 -28.01 17.86
CA SER A 332 -6.55 -27.27 19.12
C SER A 332 -7.89 -27.17 19.87
N ASN A 333 -9.02 -27.30 19.17
CA ASN A 333 -10.39 -27.09 19.69
C ASN A 333 -10.64 -25.70 20.30
N ASN A 334 -9.73 -24.75 20.02
CA ASN A 334 -9.86 -23.36 20.43
C ASN A 334 -10.46 -22.52 19.31
N THR A 335 -11.12 -21.43 19.69
CA THR A 335 -11.41 -20.36 18.75
C THR A 335 -10.12 -19.62 18.44
N VAL A 336 -9.78 -19.53 17.15
CA VAL A 336 -8.61 -18.81 16.66
C VAL A 336 -9.03 -17.65 15.77
N GLY A 337 -8.16 -16.65 15.66
CA GLY A 337 -8.41 -15.44 14.90
C GLY A 337 -7.15 -14.85 14.29
N ALA A 338 -7.06 -14.78 12.96
CA ALA A 338 -5.89 -14.23 12.26
C ALA A 338 -6.31 -13.18 11.23
N TRP A 339 -5.47 -12.15 11.09
CA TRP A 339 -5.68 -11.10 10.10
C TRP A 339 -5.49 -11.62 8.69
N GLU A 340 -6.32 -11.14 7.78
CA GLU A 340 -6.15 -11.31 6.35
C GLU A 340 -6.47 -9.98 5.63
N ALA A 341 -5.64 -9.64 4.65
CA ALA A 341 -5.88 -8.59 3.68
C ALA A 341 -6.14 -9.19 2.30
N GLY A 342 -6.99 -8.54 1.52
CA GLY A 342 -7.22 -8.84 0.11
C GLY A 342 -6.90 -7.64 -0.75
N VAL A 343 -6.26 -7.89 -1.90
CA VAL A 343 -6.08 -6.91 -2.99
C VAL A 343 -6.67 -7.53 -4.24
N HIS A 344 -7.63 -6.84 -4.86
CA HIS A 344 -8.46 -7.41 -5.90
C HIS A 344 -8.51 -6.51 -7.12
N LEU A 345 -8.19 -7.08 -8.28
CA LEU A 345 -8.26 -6.38 -9.56
C LEU A 345 -9.50 -6.79 -10.34
N PHE A 346 -10.12 -5.79 -10.96
CA PHE A 346 -11.30 -5.93 -11.79
C PHE A 346 -11.04 -5.44 -13.21
N ASP A 347 -11.79 -6.01 -14.15
CA ASP A 347 -12.00 -5.48 -15.48
C ASP A 347 -13.49 -5.17 -15.60
N GLN A 348 -13.83 -3.89 -15.60
CA GLN A 348 -15.20 -3.42 -15.33
C GLN A 348 -15.73 -4.04 -14.03
N THR A 349 -16.76 -4.90 -14.12
CA THR A 349 -17.35 -5.61 -12.98
C THR A 349 -16.91 -7.07 -12.85
N THR A 350 -15.98 -7.51 -13.71
CA THR A 350 -15.45 -8.87 -13.73
C THR A 350 -14.27 -8.97 -12.78
N TRP A 351 -14.34 -9.88 -11.80
CA TRP A 351 -13.27 -10.07 -10.83
C TRP A 351 -12.12 -10.88 -11.47
N LYS A 352 -11.03 -10.20 -11.82
CA LYS A 352 -9.91 -10.83 -12.53
C LYS A 352 -8.95 -11.51 -11.57
N GLU A 353 -8.60 -10.83 -10.49
CA GLU A 353 -7.56 -11.29 -9.58
C GLU A 353 -8.01 -11.28 -8.12
N GLY A 354 -7.80 -12.42 -7.46
CA GLY A 354 -7.84 -12.53 -6.00
C GLY A 354 -6.43 -12.75 -5.44
N TRP A 355 -5.84 -11.68 -4.90
CA TRP A 355 -4.62 -11.75 -4.10
C TRP A 355 -4.98 -11.64 -2.62
N TRP A 356 -4.57 -12.62 -1.80
CA TRP A 356 -4.87 -12.67 -0.37
C TRP A 356 -3.60 -12.82 0.44
N PHE A 357 -3.58 -12.19 1.61
CA PHE A 357 -2.45 -12.23 2.53
C PHE A 357 -2.91 -12.33 3.98
N GLY A 358 -2.63 -13.48 4.58
CA GLY A 358 -2.94 -13.78 5.97
C GLY A 358 -1.72 -13.79 6.88
N ASP A 359 -1.98 -13.61 8.16
CA ASP A 359 -1.00 -13.71 9.24
C ASP A 359 -0.68 -15.19 9.53
N ASP A 360 0.17 -15.80 8.70
CA ASP A 360 0.59 -17.20 8.84
C ASP A 360 1.18 -17.48 10.25
N ILE A 361 2.06 -16.60 10.75
CA ILE A 361 2.69 -16.76 12.07
C ILE A 361 1.66 -16.59 13.19
N GLY A 362 0.81 -15.57 13.12
CA GLY A 362 -0.24 -15.34 14.12
C GLY A 362 -1.23 -16.50 14.20
N MET A 363 -1.58 -17.12 13.07
CA MET A 363 -2.42 -18.33 13.04
C MET A 363 -1.70 -19.52 13.70
N MET A 364 -0.43 -19.76 13.35
CA MET A 364 0.35 -20.87 13.91
C MET A 364 0.46 -20.85 15.43
N LEU A 365 0.75 -19.68 15.98
CA LEU A 365 0.92 -19.53 17.42
C LEU A 365 -0.36 -19.89 18.18
N GLN A 366 -1.53 -19.63 17.58
CA GLN A 366 -2.83 -19.95 18.17
C GLN A 366 -3.18 -21.44 18.09
N ILE A 367 -2.82 -22.11 17.00
CA ILE A 367 -3.06 -23.55 16.83
C ILE A 367 -1.96 -24.43 17.46
N GLY A 368 -0.90 -23.83 17.98
CA GLY A 368 0.23 -24.56 18.59
C GLY A 368 1.05 -25.36 17.57
N ALA A 369 1.11 -24.89 16.31
CA ALA A 369 1.88 -25.57 15.28
C ALA A 369 3.38 -25.52 15.60
N PRO A 370 4.12 -26.64 15.44
CA PRO A 370 5.51 -26.70 15.85
C PRO A 370 6.42 -25.93 14.89
N PRO A 371 7.60 -25.46 15.36
CA PRO A 371 8.56 -24.68 14.58
C PRO A 371 8.91 -25.23 13.19
N GLU A 372 9.14 -26.54 13.14
CA GLU A 372 9.52 -27.27 11.92
C GLU A 372 8.46 -27.18 10.82
N PHE A 373 7.22 -26.84 11.16
CA PHE A 373 6.11 -26.83 10.24
C PHE A 373 6.31 -25.84 9.08
N MET A 374 7.06 -24.73 9.25
CA MET A 374 7.21 -23.68 8.23
C MET A 374 8.54 -23.69 7.48
N ILE A 375 9.41 -24.65 7.79
CA ILE A 375 10.77 -24.68 7.24
C ILE A 375 10.79 -25.18 5.78
N TYR A 376 9.69 -25.77 5.31
CA TYR A 376 9.56 -26.41 3.99
C TYR A 376 9.13 -25.45 2.90
#